data_AF-A0A2U1QXG1-F1
#
_entry.id   AF-A0A2U1QXG1-F1
#
_cell.length_a   1.000
_cell.length_b   1.000
_cell.length_c   1.000
_cell.angle_alpha   90.00
_cell.angle_beta   90.00
_cell.angle_gamma   90.00
#
_symmetry.space_group_name_H-M   'P 1'
#
loop_
_entity.id
_entity.type
_entity.pdbx_description
1 polymer ?
#
loop_
_entity_poly.entity_id
_entity_poly.type
_entity_poly.pdbx_seq_one_letter_code
_entity_poly.pdbx_strand_id
1 'polypeptide(L)'
;MMHYLYILYSNSSQKFYIGETKDIEERILKHQNHFYSNSFTKIADDWEIVLTFACNNKDEAVYLEKFIKRMKSRTFNNKIIENPSILQDILSKRK
;
A
#
# COMPACT_ATOMS: atom_id res chain seq x y z
N MET A 1 3.85 -9.21 15.42
CA MET A 1 2.53 -8.55 15.46
C MET A 1 2.06 -8.38 14.03
N MET A 2 0.77 -8.59 13.76
CA MET A 2 0.19 -8.45 12.42
C MET A 2 0.43 -7.03 11.88
N HIS A 3 0.79 -6.93 10.61
CA HIS A 3 0.91 -5.66 9.88
C HIS A 3 0.11 -5.76 8.58
N TYR A 4 -0.19 -4.61 7.99
CA TYR A 4 -0.96 -4.51 6.76
C TYR A 4 -0.15 -3.72 5.74
N LEU A 5 -0.02 -4.28 4.55
CA LEU A 5 0.29 -3.52 3.35
C LEU A 5 -1.00 -2.88 2.85
N TYR A 6 -0.93 -1.63 2.40
CA TYR A 6 -2.04 -0.98 1.71
C TYR A 6 -1.57 -0.20 0.48
N ILE A 7 -2.48 -0.06 -0.48
CA ILE A 7 -2.31 0.77 -1.66
C ILE A 7 -3.45 1.77 -1.72
N LEU A 8 -3.09 3.04 -1.85
CA LEU A 8 -4.00 4.12 -2.19
C LEU A 8 -3.84 4.47 -3.67
N TYR A 9 -4.93 4.87 -4.30
CA TYR A 9 -4.95 5.42 -5.64
C TYR A 9 -5.68 6.77 -5.62
N SER A 10 -5.18 7.72 -6.38
CA SER A 10 -5.85 9.00 -6.63
C SER A 10 -6.17 9.09 -8.11
N ASN A 11 -7.45 9.32 -8.42
CA ASN A 11 -7.90 9.45 -9.79
C ASN A 11 -7.47 10.80 -10.40
N SER A 12 -7.49 11.87 -9.61
CA SER A 12 -7.07 13.21 -10.02
C SER A 12 -5.59 13.28 -10.39
N SER A 13 -4.73 12.65 -9.59
CA SER A 13 -3.28 12.65 -9.82
C SER A 13 -2.79 11.47 -10.65
N GLN A 14 -3.64 10.45 -10.85
CA GLN A 14 -3.29 9.18 -11.51
C GLN A 14 -2.10 8.45 -10.84
N LYS A 15 -1.92 8.63 -9.53
CA LYS A 15 -0.80 8.06 -8.78
C LYS A 15 -1.24 7.01 -7.77
N PHE A 16 -0.32 6.08 -7.52
CA PHE A 16 -0.41 5.13 -6.43
C PHE A 16 0.46 5.57 -5.26
N TYR A 17 -0.03 5.36 -4.05
CA TYR A 17 0.74 5.42 -2.83
C TYR A 17 0.74 4.04 -2.17
N ILE A 18 1.91 3.51 -1.86
CA ILE A 18 2.07 2.19 -1.24
C ILE A 18 2.73 2.39 0.13
N GLY A 19 2.17 1.79 1.16
CA GLY A 19 2.72 1.85 2.51
C GLY A 19 2.31 0.66 3.36
N GLU A 20 2.86 0.61 4.57
CA GLU A 20 2.50 -0.36 5.59
C GLU A 20 2.01 0.32 6.88
N THR A 21 1.21 -0.39 7.65
CA THR A 21 0.75 0.04 8.98
C THR A 21 0.40 -1.17 9.84
N LYS A 22 0.51 -1.02 11.16
CA LYS A 22 -0.05 -1.98 12.13
C LYS A 22 -1.56 -1.83 12.31
N ASP A 23 -2.08 -0.63 12.01
CA ASP A 23 -3.47 -0.25 12.20
C ASP A 23 -3.97 0.46 10.94
N ILE A 24 -4.86 -0.20 10.21
CA ILE A 24 -5.39 0.32 8.95
C ILE A 24 -6.42 1.42 9.20
N GLU A 25 -7.26 1.28 10.21
CA GLU A 25 -8.34 2.23 10.52
C GLU A 25 -7.76 3.58 10.94
N GLU A 26 -6.79 3.56 11.87
CA GLU A 26 -6.08 4.76 12.29
C GLU A 26 -5.38 5.43 11.09
N ARG A 27 -4.81 4.63 10.17
CA ARG A 27 -4.10 5.17 9.01
C ARG A 27 -5.03 5.84 8.01
N ILE A 28 -6.21 5.28 7.77
CA ILE A 28 -7.25 5.85 6.90
C ILE A 28 -7.70 7.19 7.46
N LEU A 29 -8.05 7.22 8.75
CA LEU A 29 -8.48 8.45 9.43
C LEU A 29 -7.41 9.54 9.35
N LYS A 30 -6.13 9.20 9.53
CA LYS A 30 -5.03 10.17 9.40
C LYS A 30 -4.87 10.73 7.98
N HIS A 31 -5.11 9.92 6.95
CA HIS A 31 -5.07 10.39 5.57
C HIS A 31 -6.27 11.30 5.24
N GLN A 32 -7.48 10.91 5.64
CA GLN A 32 -8.70 11.71 5.46
C GLN A 32 -8.62 13.07 6.17
N ASN A 33 -7.98 13.13 7.33
CA ASN A 33 -7.83 14.37 8.11
C ASN A 33 -6.59 15.21 7.69
N HIS A 34 -5.92 14.88 6.58
CA HIS A 34 -4.67 15.54 6.15
C HIS A 34 -3.62 15.70 7.25
N PHE A 35 -3.57 14.76 8.20
CA PHE A 35 -2.81 14.88 9.45
C PHE A 35 -1.31 15.12 9.20
N TYR A 36 -0.76 14.59 8.11
CA TYR A 36 0.65 14.70 7.78
C TYR A 36 0.93 15.94 6.90
N SER A 37 1.37 17.02 7.56
CA SER A 37 1.63 18.33 6.94
C SER A 37 2.74 18.35 5.86
N ASN A 38 3.57 17.32 5.72
CA ASN A 38 4.61 17.21 4.68
C ASN A 38 4.55 15.87 3.89
N SER A 39 3.40 15.20 3.87
CA SER A 39 3.27 13.91 3.19
C SER A 39 3.12 14.04 1.67
N PHE A 40 3.67 13.09 0.92
CA PHE A 40 3.40 12.91 -0.52
C PHE A 40 1.90 12.82 -0.82
N THR A 41 1.09 12.35 0.12
CA THR A 41 -0.37 12.28 -0.04
C THR A 41 -1.03 13.66 -0.11
N LYS A 42 -0.32 14.77 0.08
CA LYS A 42 -0.86 16.12 -0.11
C LYS A 42 -1.09 16.54 -1.55
N ILE A 43 -0.56 15.79 -2.50
CA ILE A 43 -0.69 16.12 -3.93
C ILE A 43 -2.10 15.88 -4.48
N ALA A 44 -2.98 15.25 -3.69
CA ALA A 44 -4.34 14.90 -4.06
C ALA A 44 -5.19 14.70 -2.80
N ASP A 45 -6.48 15.00 -2.90
CA ASP A 45 -7.44 14.85 -1.79
C ASP A 45 -8.37 13.64 -2.00
N ASP A 46 -8.32 13.02 -3.19
CA ASP A 46 -9.17 11.90 -3.62
C ASP A 46 -8.47 10.54 -3.47
N TRP A 47 -7.71 10.34 -2.40
CA TRP A 47 -7.06 9.04 -2.14
C TRP A 47 -8.08 7.99 -1.72
N GLU A 48 -8.19 6.93 -2.50
CA GLU A 48 -9.01 5.76 -2.22
C GLU A 48 -8.14 4.55 -1.93
N ILE A 49 -8.54 3.74 -0.94
CA ILE A 49 -7.88 2.45 -0.72
C ILE A 49 -8.33 1.47 -1.80
N VAL A 50 -7.38 1.01 -2.59
CA VAL A 50 -7.62 0.03 -3.65
C VAL A 50 -7.12 -1.36 -3.29
N LEU A 51 -6.28 -1.49 -2.25
CA LEU A 51 -5.83 -2.79 -1.75
C LEU A 51 -5.45 -2.69 -0.27
N THR A 52 -5.81 -3.72 0.49
CA THR A 52 -5.25 -4.04 1.81
C THR A 52 -4.83 -5.50 1.84
N PHE A 53 -3.71 -5.80 2.49
CA PHE A 53 -3.17 -7.14 2.55
C PHE A 53 -2.54 -7.40 3.92
N ALA A 54 -3.08 -8.39 4.64
CA ALA A 54 -2.60 -8.79 5.95
C ALA A 54 -1.29 -9.57 5.85
N CYS A 55 -0.32 -9.18 6.67
CA CYS A 55 1.00 -9.79 6.81
C CYS A 55 1.17 -10.26 8.26
N ASN A 56 1.85 -11.39 8.46
CA ASN A 56 2.04 -11.98 9.80
C ASN A 56 2.91 -11.10 10.69
N ASN A 57 3.81 -10.33 10.08
CA ASN A 57 4.76 -9.47 10.76
C ASN A 57 5.12 -8.24 9.91
N LYS A 58 5.78 -7.27 10.56
CA LYS A 58 6.25 -6.04 9.92
C LYS A 58 7.23 -6.31 8.78
N ASP A 59 8.11 -7.30 8.94
CA ASP A 59 9.14 -7.62 7.95
C ASP A 59 8.54 -8.09 6.62
N GLU A 60 7.44 -8.84 6.63
CA GLU A 60 6.68 -9.20 5.43
C GLU A 60 6.07 -7.98 4.76
N ALA A 61 5.39 -7.11 5.52
CA ALA A 61 4.76 -5.90 4.99
C ALA A 61 5.78 -4.95 4.36
N VAL A 62 6.89 -4.69 5.05
CA VAL A 62 8.00 -3.85 4.56
C VAL A 62 8.68 -4.47 3.34
N TYR A 63 8.83 -5.80 3.30
CA TYR A 63 9.37 -6.50 2.14
C TYR A 63 8.50 -6.30 0.90
N LEU A 64 7.19 -6.52 1.02
CA LEU A 64 6.24 -6.32 -0.07
C LEU A 64 6.20 -4.86 -0.53
N GLU A 65 6.17 -3.91 0.41
CA GLU A 65 6.19 -2.47 0.11
C GLU A 65 7.41 -2.11 -0.76
N LYS A 66 8.61 -2.55 -0.35
CA LYS A 66 9.85 -2.33 -1.10
C LYS A 66 9.83 -3.04 -2.44
N PHE A 67 9.32 -4.27 -2.50
CA PHE A 67 9.22 -5.04 -3.72
C PHE A 67 8.36 -4.31 -4.76
N ILE A 68 7.14 -3.91 -4.38
CA ILE A 68 6.19 -3.22 -5.25
C ILE A 68 6.76 -1.88 -5.72
N LYS A 69 7.32 -1.07 -4.80
CA LYS A 69 7.94 0.22 -5.14
C LYS A 69 9.10 0.09 -6.13
N ARG A 70 9.88 -0.99 -6.03
CA ARG A 70 10.99 -1.29 -6.95
C ARG A 70 10.51 -1.63 -8.36
N MET A 71 9.35 -2.26 -8.50
CA MET A 71 8.81 -2.61 -9.82
C MET A 71 8.50 -1.37 -10.69
N LYS A 72 8.17 -0.22 -10.06
CA LYS A 72 7.84 1.04 -10.74
C LYS A 72 6.86 0.86 -11.91
N SER A 73 5.91 -0.06 -11.76
CA SER A 73 5.03 -0.51 -12.84
C SER A 73 3.58 -0.37 -12.44
N ARG A 74 2.86 0.50 -13.17
CA ARG A 74 1.41 0.66 -13.03
C ARG A 74 0.67 -0.64 -13.34
N THR A 75 1.09 -1.34 -14.39
CA THR A 75 0.51 -2.64 -14.75
C THR A 75 0.69 -3.66 -13.64
N PHE A 76 1.85 -3.68 -12.97
CA PHE A 76 2.07 -4.56 -11.84
C PHE A 76 1.17 -4.20 -10.65
N ASN A 77 1.02 -2.90 -10.34
CA ASN A 77 0.10 -2.45 -9.28
C ASN A 77 -1.33 -2.89 -9.57
N ASN A 78 -1.84 -2.68 -10.79
CA ASN A 78 -3.17 -3.12 -11.18
C ASN A 78 -3.30 -4.65 -11.06
N LYS A 79 -2.29 -5.40 -11.50
CA LYS A 79 -2.29 -6.86 -11.42
C LYS A 79 -2.41 -7.38 -9.98
N ILE A 80 -1.72 -6.78 -9.01
CA ILE A 80 -1.82 -7.19 -7.60
C ILE A 80 -3.10 -6.68 -6.92
N ILE A 81 -3.69 -5.58 -7.42
CA ILE A 81 -5.02 -5.12 -6.98
C ILE A 81 -6.10 -6.10 -7.45
N GLU A 82 -6.04 -6.51 -8.72
CA GLU A 82 -6.96 -7.49 -9.32
C GLU A 82 -6.77 -8.89 -8.74
N ASN A 83 -5.53 -9.29 -8.45
CA ASN A 83 -5.22 -10.58 -7.84
C ASN A 83 -4.21 -10.46 -6.69
N PRO A 84 -4.68 -10.22 -5.46
CA PRO A 84 -3.83 -10.09 -4.28
C PRO A 84 -3.07 -11.37 -3.89
N SER A 85 -3.46 -12.55 -4.40
CA SER A 85 -2.76 -13.81 -4.08
C SER A 85 -1.29 -13.80 -4.54
N ILE A 86 -0.98 -12.98 -5.55
CA ILE A 86 0.39 -12.76 -6.04
C ILE A 86 1.32 -12.29 -4.91
N LEU A 87 0.81 -11.53 -3.94
CA LEU A 87 1.60 -11.08 -2.80
C LEU A 87 2.01 -12.24 -1.88
N GLN A 88 1.14 -13.25 -1.71
CA GLN A 88 1.49 -14.48 -1.00
C GLN A 88 2.56 -15.27 -1.76
N ASP A 89 2.46 -15.36 -3.10
CA ASP A 89 3.45 -16.02 -3.94
C ASP A 89 4.83 -15.34 -3.88
N ILE A 90 4.85 -14.01 -3.73
CA ILE A 90 6.08 -13.24 -3.56
C ILE A 90 6.69 -13.51 -2.18
N LEU A 91 5.86 -13.56 -1.14
CA LEU A 91 6.32 -13.87 0.23
C LEU A 91 6.86 -15.31 0.33
N SER A 92 6.21 -16.29 -0.30
CA SER A 92 6.66 -17.69 -0.24
C SER A 92 7.99 -17.93 -0.94
N LYS A 93 8.37 -17.07 -1.89
CA LYS A 93 9.65 -17.11 -2.62
C LYS A 93 10.74 -16.27 -1.94
N ARG A 94 10.44 -15.60 -0.83
CA ARG A 94 11.42 -14.85 -0.04
C ARG A 94 12.38 -15.85 0.61
N LYS A 95 13.62 -15.88 0.10
CA LYS A 95 14.74 -16.62 0.72
C LYS A 95 15.26 -15.89 1.96
#